data_AF-A0AAW2E7V6-F1
#
_entry.id   AF-A0AAW2E7V6-F1
#
_cell.length_a   1.000
_cell.length_b   1.000
_cell.length_c   1.000
_cell.angle_alpha   90.00
_cell.angle_beta   90.00
_cell.angle_gamma   90.00
#
_symmetry.space_group_name_H-M   'P 1'
#
loop_
_entity.id
_entity.type
_entity.pdbx_description
1 polymer ?
#
loop_
_entity_poly.entity_id
_entity_poly.type
_entity_poly.pdbx_seq_one_letter_code
_entity_poly.pdbx_strand_id
1 'polypeptide(L)'
;MGSNRGGMAASDRRRWSFQTRCDSGSLIGEGGREERREDPQRHRIVDLRLLQDLTDPDVFEDDEESDEPARVLVDALVENNMLELLVQNLQRLNNSDPDEMAAVYSTLTTVENLVEVKLAMAEMVCERTKLWKWLLGKIKMREFDSNKQYASKILAILLQNSAGGC
;
A
#
# COMPACT_ATOMS: atom_id res chain seq x y z
N MET A 1 -25.52 -70.39 19.44
CA MET A 1 -24.18 -70.81 18.95
C MET A 1 -23.62 -69.68 18.11
N GLY A 2 -22.45 -69.14 18.50
CA GLY A 2 -21.57 -68.21 17.77
C GLY A 2 -22.07 -66.76 17.62
N SER A 3 -21.26 -65.70 17.64
CA SER A 3 -19.94 -65.41 18.23
C SER A 3 -19.66 -63.91 17.99
N ASN A 4 -19.73 -63.12 19.06
CA ASN A 4 -18.79 -62.09 19.54
C ASN A 4 -17.93 -61.20 18.58
N ARG A 5 -17.91 -59.89 18.95
CA ARG A 5 -16.87 -58.80 18.82
C ARG A 5 -16.57 -58.26 17.41
N GLY A 6 -16.27 -57.00 17.13
CA GLY A 6 -15.97 -55.73 17.82
C GLY A 6 -15.68 -54.72 16.66
N GLY A 7 -15.96 -53.42 16.67
CA GLY A 7 -15.45 -52.37 17.56
C GLY A 7 -14.29 -51.58 16.89
N MET A 8 -14.57 -50.34 16.40
CA MET A 8 -13.65 -49.17 16.21
C MET A 8 -12.49 -49.31 15.18
N ALA A 9 -11.87 -48.30 14.55
CA ALA A 9 -12.06 -46.86 14.28
C ALA A 9 -10.90 -46.41 13.32
N ALA A 10 -11.02 -45.20 12.74
CA ALA A 10 -9.95 -44.25 12.36
C ALA A 10 -8.98 -44.49 11.17
N SER A 11 -9.05 -43.54 10.22
CA SER A 11 -7.99 -42.66 9.67
C SER A 11 -6.59 -43.18 9.25
N ASP A 12 -6.19 -42.92 8.00
CA ASP A 12 -4.86 -42.40 7.58
C ASP A 12 -4.84 -42.13 6.06
N ARG A 13 -4.68 -40.91 5.52
CA ARG A 13 -3.53 -39.99 5.40
C ARG A 13 -2.27 -40.53 4.68
N ARG A 14 -2.09 -40.01 3.45
CA ARG A 14 -0.84 -39.67 2.72
C ARG A 14 0.12 -40.78 2.25
N ARG A 15 0.37 -40.83 0.92
CA ARG A 15 1.74 -40.89 0.35
C ARG A 15 1.79 -40.46 -1.12
N TRP A 16 2.61 -39.45 -1.41
CA TRP A 16 3.07 -38.99 -2.74
C TRP A 16 3.91 -40.06 -3.47
N SER A 17 3.98 -40.01 -4.82
CA SER A 17 5.22 -39.74 -5.62
C SER A 17 5.07 -40.07 -7.13
N PHE A 18 5.18 -39.03 -7.96
CA PHE A 18 5.85 -38.85 -9.26
C PHE A 18 6.09 -40.00 -10.29
N GLN A 19 5.66 -39.68 -11.54
CA GLN A 19 6.28 -39.89 -12.87
C GLN A 19 6.50 -41.33 -13.38
N THR A 20 5.88 -41.79 -14.48
CA THR A 20 6.19 -41.40 -15.87
C THR A 20 5.24 -42.13 -16.82
N ARG A 21 4.68 -41.45 -17.82
CA ARG A 21 4.68 -41.88 -19.24
C ARG A 21 4.03 -40.79 -20.09
N CYS A 22 4.83 -40.14 -20.94
CA CYS A 22 4.35 -39.32 -22.04
C CYS A 22 3.81 -40.26 -23.12
N ASP A 23 2.55 -40.09 -23.50
CA ASP A 23 2.03 -40.51 -24.80
C ASP A 23 1.00 -39.47 -25.25
N SER A 24 1.43 -38.63 -26.19
CA SER A 24 0.70 -38.32 -27.42
C SER A 24 -0.82 -38.19 -27.29
N GLY A 25 -1.28 -37.07 -26.74
CA GLY A 25 -2.68 -36.70 -26.74
C GLY A 25 -2.79 -35.18 -26.66
N SER A 26 -3.08 -34.56 -27.81
CA SER A 26 -3.48 -33.16 -27.90
C SER A 26 -4.64 -32.91 -26.95
N LEU A 27 -4.34 -32.35 -25.77
CA LEU A 27 -5.31 -31.69 -24.93
C LEU A 27 -4.91 -30.23 -24.93
N ILE A 28 -5.67 -29.50 -25.74
CA ILE A 28 -5.82 -28.07 -25.72
C ILE A 28 -6.00 -27.71 -24.24
N GLY A 29 -4.94 -27.20 -23.62
CA GLY A 29 -5.01 -26.72 -22.25
C GLY A 29 -6.02 -25.58 -22.28
N GLU A 30 -7.21 -25.83 -21.76
CA GLU A 30 -8.15 -24.79 -21.41
C GLU A 30 -7.36 -23.82 -20.54
N GLY A 31 -7.01 -22.68 -21.13
CA GLY A 31 -6.48 -21.56 -20.39
C GLY A 31 -7.54 -21.26 -19.35
N GLY A 32 -7.30 -21.70 -18.13
CA GLY A 32 -7.99 -21.22 -16.95
C GLY A 32 -7.78 -19.72 -16.98
N ARG A 33 -8.74 -19.00 -17.57
CA ARG A 33 -9.01 -17.63 -17.16
C ARG A 33 -9.29 -17.77 -15.69
N GLU A 34 -8.25 -17.54 -14.90
CA GLU A 34 -8.38 -17.07 -13.53
C GLU A 34 -9.22 -15.80 -13.65
N GLU A 35 -10.53 -16.00 -13.66
CA GLU A 35 -11.53 -14.97 -13.61
C GLU A 35 -11.25 -14.31 -12.26
N ARG A 36 -10.45 -13.24 -12.31
CA ARG A 36 -10.22 -12.35 -11.18
C ARG A 36 -11.61 -11.99 -10.71
N ARG A 37 -12.07 -12.67 -9.67
CA ARG A 37 -13.29 -12.34 -8.96
C ARG A 37 -13.08 -10.91 -8.54
N GLU A 38 -13.76 -9.98 -9.21
CA GLU A 38 -13.75 -8.59 -8.79
C GLU A 38 -14.37 -8.58 -7.40
N ASP A 39 -13.53 -8.41 -6.39
CA ASP A 39 -13.97 -8.30 -5.01
C ASP A 39 -14.93 -7.10 -4.94
N PRO A 40 -16.19 -7.27 -4.49
CA PRO A 40 -17.13 -6.17 -4.32
C PRO A 40 -16.60 -5.02 -3.45
N GLN A 41 -15.57 -5.26 -2.63
CA GLN A 41 -14.88 -4.25 -1.83
C GLN A 41 -13.81 -3.46 -2.60
N ARG A 42 -13.37 -3.90 -3.79
CA ARG A 42 -12.27 -3.29 -4.55
C ARG A 42 -12.53 -1.83 -4.94
N HIS A 43 -13.79 -1.43 -5.08
CA HIS A 43 -14.19 -0.02 -5.31
C HIS A 43 -13.94 0.91 -4.12
N ARG A 44 -13.53 0.40 -2.95
CA ARG A 44 -13.17 1.24 -1.82
C ARG A 44 -11.73 1.73 -1.91
N ILE A 45 -10.84 1.05 -2.61
CA ILE A 45 -9.42 1.41 -2.62
C ILE A 45 -9.24 2.62 -3.54
N VAL A 46 -8.74 3.73 -3.00
CA VAL A 46 -8.25 4.85 -3.83
C VAL A 46 -6.74 4.72 -3.80
N ASP A 47 -6.22 4.12 -4.87
CA ASP A 47 -4.79 4.09 -5.12
C ASP A 47 -4.37 5.44 -5.72
N LEU A 48 -3.34 6.03 -5.13
CA LEU A 48 -2.82 7.33 -5.52
C LEU A 48 -1.64 7.21 -6.48
N ARG A 49 -1.41 6.04 -7.07
CA ARG A 49 -0.33 5.78 -8.04
C ARG A 49 -0.14 6.90 -9.06
N LEU A 50 -1.22 7.32 -9.73
CA LEU A 50 -1.13 8.41 -10.72
C LEU A 50 -0.65 9.73 -10.09
N LEU A 51 -1.12 10.03 -8.88
CA LEU A 51 -0.72 11.27 -8.20
C LEU A 51 0.72 11.18 -7.67
N GLN A 52 1.12 10.01 -7.19
CA GLN A 52 2.52 9.72 -6.88
C GLN A 52 3.40 9.97 -8.12
N ASP A 53 3.04 9.40 -9.27
CA ASP A 53 3.78 9.54 -10.51
C ASP A 53 3.82 11.00 -11.01
N LEU A 54 2.78 11.81 -10.78
CA LEU A 54 2.75 13.23 -11.16
C LEU A 54 3.48 14.16 -10.20
N THR A 55 3.69 13.72 -8.96
CA THR A 55 4.38 14.51 -7.92
C THR A 55 5.83 14.11 -7.76
N ASP A 56 6.28 13.06 -8.45
CA ASP A 56 7.66 12.58 -8.40
C ASP A 56 8.63 13.71 -8.80
N PRO A 57 9.69 13.96 -8.00
CA PRO A 57 10.65 15.03 -8.28
C PRO A 57 11.30 14.89 -9.66
N ASP A 58 11.45 13.67 -10.18
CA ASP A 58 12.13 13.40 -11.44
C ASP A 58 11.29 13.80 -12.68
N VAL A 59 9.98 14.05 -12.51
CA VAL A 59 9.04 14.31 -13.63
C VAL A 59 9.29 15.65 -14.31
N PHE A 60 9.78 16.63 -13.56
CA PHE A 60 10.01 17.99 -14.03
C PHE A 60 11.50 18.29 -14.26
N GLU A 61 12.38 17.29 -14.19
CA GLU A 61 13.83 17.46 -14.34
C GLU A 61 14.27 17.85 -15.75
N ASP A 62 13.49 17.50 -16.78
CA ASP A 62 13.78 17.85 -18.18
C ASP A 62 13.61 19.36 -18.45
N ASP A 63 12.93 20.08 -17.57
CA ASP A 63 12.78 21.53 -17.63
C ASP A 63 13.95 22.22 -16.91
N GLU A 64 15.14 22.20 -17.53
CA GLU A 64 16.44 22.69 -17.00
C GLU A 64 16.43 24.13 -16.43
N GLU A 65 15.36 24.90 -16.63
CA GLU A 65 15.28 26.32 -16.25
C GLU A 65 14.49 26.62 -14.97
N SER A 66 13.65 25.71 -14.43
CA SER A 66 12.83 26.06 -13.23
C SER A 66 12.04 24.91 -12.59
N ASP A 67 12.07 24.80 -11.25
CA ASP A 67 11.14 23.97 -10.44
C ASP A 67 9.69 24.52 -10.42
N GLU A 68 9.38 25.54 -11.24
CA GLU A 68 8.09 26.25 -11.24
C GLU A 68 6.88 25.37 -11.57
N PRO A 69 6.91 24.46 -12.58
CA PRO A 69 5.77 23.59 -12.86
C PRO A 69 5.41 22.68 -11.66
N ALA A 70 6.43 22.12 -11.00
CA ALA A 70 6.24 21.29 -9.80
C ALA A 70 5.61 22.09 -8.66
N ARG A 71 6.08 23.33 -8.42
CA ARG A 71 5.52 24.20 -7.39
C ARG A 71 4.07 24.61 -7.66
N VAL A 72 3.74 24.93 -8.92
CA VAL A 72 2.36 25.27 -9.32
C VAL A 72 1.42 24.09 -9.09
N LEU A 73 1.85 22.86 -9.44
CA LEU A 73 1.08 21.66 -9.16
C LEU A 73 0.85 21.46 -7.66
N VAL A 74 1.91 21.57 -6.85
CA VAL A 74 1.82 21.43 -5.38
C VAL A 74 0.87 22.46 -4.79
N ASP A 75 0.97 23.72 -5.20
CA ASP A 75 0.08 24.79 -4.70
C ASP A 75 -1.38 24.51 -5.08
N ALA A 76 -1.65 24.10 -6.32
CA ALA A 76 -2.99 23.69 -6.75
C ALA A 76 -3.54 22.50 -5.94
N LEU A 77 -2.71 21.50 -5.62
CA LEU A 77 -3.11 20.37 -4.78
C LEU A 77 -3.46 20.83 -3.35
N VAL A 78 -2.67 21.71 -2.76
CA VAL A 78 -2.90 22.24 -1.42
C VAL A 78 -4.18 23.07 -1.37
N GLU A 79 -4.44 23.90 -2.37
CA GLU A 79 -5.67 24.69 -2.50
C GLU A 79 -6.93 23.80 -2.58
N ASN A 80 -6.79 22.57 -3.09
CA ASN A 80 -7.87 21.58 -3.18
C ASN A 80 -7.91 20.60 -1.98
N ASN A 81 -7.38 21.00 -0.82
CA ASN A 81 -7.39 20.20 0.41
C ASN A 81 -6.74 18.81 0.30
N MET A 82 -5.79 18.64 -0.63
CA MET A 82 -5.18 17.33 -0.90
C MET A 82 -4.59 16.69 0.38
N LEU A 83 -3.91 17.47 1.22
CA LEU A 83 -3.29 16.96 2.45
C LEU A 83 -4.29 16.32 3.41
N GLU A 84 -5.49 16.90 3.56
CA GLU A 84 -6.54 16.33 4.40
C GLU A 84 -7.11 15.05 3.79
N LEU A 85 -7.29 15.03 2.47
CA LEU A 85 -7.78 13.86 1.72
C LEU A 85 -6.80 12.69 1.81
N LEU A 86 -5.48 12.94 1.73
CA LEU A 86 -4.43 11.92 1.95
C LEU A 86 -4.56 11.27 3.34
N VAL A 87 -4.75 12.08 4.38
CA VAL A 87 -4.88 11.55 5.75
C VAL A 87 -6.18 10.78 5.94
N GLN A 88 -7.29 11.26 5.37
CA GLN A 88 -8.55 10.53 5.36
C GLN A 88 -8.43 9.19 4.61
N ASN A 89 -7.66 9.17 3.52
CA ASN A 89 -7.33 7.96 2.77
C ASN A 89 -6.61 6.93 3.66
N LEU A 90 -5.58 7.36 4.40
CA LEU A 90 -4.84 6.47 5.29
C LEU A 90 -5.67 5.90 6.44
N GLN A 91 -6.65 6.65 6.94
CA GLN A 91 -7.46 6.23 8.09
C GLN A 91 -8.46 5.12 7.77
N ARG A 92 -8.85 4.99 6.50
CA ARG A 92 -9.82 3.97 6.05
C ARG A 92 -9.16 2.69 5.54
N LEU A 93 -7.85 2.71 5.26
CA LEU A 93 -7.11 1.56 4.74
C LEU A 93 -6.72 0.61 5.88
N ASN A 94 -6.82 -0.68 5.59
CA ASN A 94 -6.48 -1.79 6.44
C ASN A 94 -5.10 -2.35 6.08
N ASN A 95 -4.40 -2.90 7.07
CA ASN A 95 -3.04 -3.42 6.95
C ASN A 95 -2.98 -4.93 6.66
N SER A 96 -4.12 -5.58 6.41
CA SER A 96 -4.18 -7.01 6.10
C SER A 96 -4.32 -7.30 4.61
N ASP A 97 -4.80 -6.32 3.84
CA ASP A 97 -5.02 -6.45 2.41
C ASP A 97 -3.78 -5.94 1.63
N PRO A 98 -3.17 -6.74 0.75
CA PRO A 98 -2.02 -6.32 -0.06
C PRO A 98 -2.27 -5.09 -0.93
N ASP A 99 -3.46 -4.96 -1.52
CA ASP A 99 -3.81 -3.83 -2.38
C ASP A 99 -3.97 -2.55 -1.54
N GLU A 100 -4.55 -2.66 -0.34
CA GLU A 100 -4.65 -1.53 0.58
C GLU A 100 -3.30 -1.14 1.19
N MET A 101 -2.43 -2.10 1.45
CA MET A 101 -1.05 -1.83 1.85
C MET A 101 -0.28 -1.09 0.76
N ALA A 102 -0.49 -1.44 -0.51
CA ALA A 102 0.09 -0.71 -1.63
C ALA A 102 -0.45 0.73 -1.70
N ALA A 103 -1.75 0.93 -1.47
CA ALA A 103 -2.36 2.27 -1.41
C ALA A 103 -1.83 3.11 -0.23
N VAL A 104 -1.55 2.50 0.93
CA VAL A 104 -0.87 3.19 2.05
C VAL A 104 0.51 3.65 1.61
N TYR A 105 1.26 2.79 0.93
CA TYR A 105 2.60 3.12 0.45
C TYR A 105 2.56 4.29 -0.54
N SER A 106 1.73 4.22 -1.58
CA SER A 106 1.60 5.31 -2.57
C SER A 106 1.18 6.62 -1.92
N THR A 107 0.26 6.57 -0.94
CA THR A 107 -0.15 7.75 -0.16
C THR A 107 1.02 8.39 0.60
N LEU A 108 1.86 7.58 1.26
CA LEU A 108 3.03 8.07 1.99
C LEU A 108 4.10 8.63 1.06
N THR A 109 4.28 8.04 -0.12
CA THR A 109 5.21 8.54 -1.13
C THR A 109 4.75 9.87 -1.71
N THR A 110 3.46 10.04 -2.00
CA THR A 110 2.93 11.34 -2.39
C THR A 110 3.24 12.40 -1.33
N VAL A 111 3.10 12.11 -0.04
CA VAL A 111 3.47 13.07 1.02
C VAL A 111 4.96 13.41 1.00
N GLU A 112 5.83 12.42 0.83
CA GLU A 112 7.28 12.64 0.70
C GLU A 112 7.60 13.60 -0.45
N ASN A 113 7.07 13.29 -1.63
CA ASN A 113 7.24 14.07 -2.85
C ASN A 113 6.80 15.54 -2.67
N LEU A 114 5.64 15.77 -2.04
CA LEU A 114 5.16 17.14 -1.77
C LEU A 114 6.12 17.93 -0.85
N VAL A 115 6.69 17.27 0.16
CA VAL A 115 7.63 17.90 1.09
C VAL A 115 8.97 18.18 0.42
N GLU A 116 9.40 17.33 -0.50
CA GLU A 116 10.63 17.50 -1.28
C GLU A 116 10.54 18.72 -2.22
N VAL A 117 9.42 18.86 -2.94
CA VAL A 117 9.19 20.04 -3.82
C VAL A 117 9.12 21.35 -3.01
N LYS A 118 8.49 21.32 -1.83
CA LYS A 118 8.32 22.52 -1.00
C LYS A 118 8.41 22.17 0.48
N LEU A 119 9.53 22.48 1.12
CA LEU A 119 9.79 22.20 2.54
C LEU A 119 8.70 22.74 3.48
N ALA A 120 8.07 23.88 3.15
CA ALA A 120 6.95 24.45 3.90
C ALA A 120 5.72 23.52 3.99
N MET A 121 5.62 22.51 3.13
CA MET A 121 4.60 21.46 3.24
C MET A 121 4.74 20.67 4.52
N ALA A 122 5.95 20.45 5.04
CA ALA A 122 6.14 19.71 6.29
C ALA A 122 5.41 20.39 7.46
N GLU A 123 5.55 21.72 7.57
CA GLU A 123 4.85 22.52 8.57
C GLU A 123 3.34 22.48 8.35
N MET A 124 2.87 22.70 7.12
CA MET A 124 1.43 22.67 6.82
C MET A 124 0.80 21.30 7.07
N VAL A 125 1.51 20.20 6.77
CA VAL A 125 1.05 18.84 7.08
C VAL A 125 0.86 18.68 8.58
N CYS A 126 1.78 19.18 9.40
CA CYS A 126 1.68 19.06 10.85
C CYS A 126 0.61 19.97 11.48
N GLU A 127 0.44 21.19 10.97
CA GLU A 127 -0.55 22.15 11.47
C GLU A 127 -1.98 21.83 11.02
N ARG A 128 -2.16 21.49 9.74
CA ARG A 128 -3.48 21.37 9.12
C ARG A 128 -4.03 19.95 9.19
N THR A 129 -3.18 18.94 9.39
CA THR A 129 -3.61 17.54 9.33
C THR A 129 -3.29 16.76 10.59
N LYS A 130 -3.81 15.52 10.65
CA LYS A 130 -3.50 14.56 11.71
C LYS A 130 -2.56 13.46 11.22
N LEU A 131 -1.77 13.72 10.18
CA LEU A 131 -0.86 12.71 9.62
C LEU A 131 0.14 12.22 10.66
N TRP A 132 0.78 13.13 11.40
CA TRP A 132 1.73 12.77 12.45
C TRP A 132 1.13 11.84 13.51
N LYS A 133 -0.14 12.03 13.89
CA LYS A 133 -0.86 11.14 14.82
C LYS A 133 -1.05 9.75 14.22
N TRP A 134 -1.39 9.68 12.92
CA TRP A 134 -1.52 8.43 12.21
C TRP A 134 -0.18 7.69 12.12
N LEU A 135 0.90 8.39 11.76
CA LEU A 135 2.26 7.85 11.71
C LEU A 135 2.69 7.25 13.05
N LEU A 136 2.53 8.01 14.15
CA LEU A 136 2.82 7.51 15.50
C LEU A 136 1.97 6.29 15.86
N GLY A 137 0.70 6.26 15.47
CA GLY A 137 -0.18 5.10 15.65
C GLY A 137 0.34 3.86 14.92
N LYS A 138 0.75 4.02 13.66
CA LYS A 138 1.31 2.96 12.82
C LYS A 138 2.64 2.43 13.38
N ILE A 139 3.52 3.31 13.85
CA ILE A 139 4.83 2.95 14.43
C ILE A 139 4.68 2.20 15.76
N LYS A 140 3.66 2.53 16.56
CA LYS A 140 3.39 1.86 17.85
C LYS A 140 2.85 0.45 17.73
N MET A 141 2.40 0.02 16.54
CA MET A 141 1.97 -1.37 16.35
C MET A 141 3.12 -2.33 16.65
N ARG A 142 2.82 -3.54 17.12
CA ARG A 142 3.86 -4.50 17.51
C ARG A 142 4.47 -5.17 16.29
N GLU A 143 3.63 -5.53 15.34
CA GLU A 143 3.99 -6.18 14.09
C GLU A 143 4.89 -5.26 13.26
N PHE A 144 5.80 -5.85 12.50
CA PHE A 144 6.69 -5.13 11.59
C PHE A 144 6.22 -5.36 10.15
N ASP A 145 6.11 -4.28 9.40
CA ASP A 145 5.79 -4.29 7.98
C ASP A 145 6.54 -3.14 7.28
N SER A 146 6.66 -3.19 5.95
CA SER A 146 7.37 -2.17 5.17
C SER A 146 6.74 -0.77 5.33
N ASN A 147 5.42 -0.69 5.46
CA ASN A 147 4.72 0.59 5.65
C ASN A 147 5.02 1.21 7.02
N LYS A 148 5.32 0.41 8.05
CA LYS A 148 5.76 0.88 9.37
C LYS A 148 7.16 1.47 9.31
N GLN A 149 8.08 0.80 8.61
CA GLN A 149 9.41 1.34 8.37
C GLN A 149 9.30 2.66 7.61
N TYR A 150 8.47 2.69 6.56
CA TYR A 150 8.29 3.87 5.74
C TYR A 150 7.61 5.01 6.52
N ALA A 151 6.59 4.72 7.33
CA ALA A 151 5.98 5.69 8.23
C ALA A 151 7.00 6.32 9.20
N SER A 152 8.01 5.55 9.64
CA SER A 152 9.10 6.08 10.47
C SER A 152 9.99 7.04 9.69
N LYS A 153 10.27 6.74 8.41
CA LYS A 153 11.00 7.65 7.50
C LYS A 153 10.24 8.95 7.30
N ILE A 154 8.95 8.88 6.96
CA ILE A 154 8.11 10.08 6.75
C ILE A 154 8.06 10.93 8.02
N LEU A 155 7.89 10.31 9.20
CA LEU A 155 7.91 11.04 10.46
C LEU A 155 9.25 11.78 10.68
N ALA A 156 10.38 11.13 10.37
CA ALA A 156 11.69 11.76 10.47
C ALA A 156 11.83 12.96 9.51
N ILE A 157 11.36 12.82 8.26
CA ILE A 157 11.36 13.91 7.26
C ILE A 157 10.54 15.11 7.76
N LEU A 158 9.33 14.86 8.28
CA LEU A 158 8.47 15.92 8.81
C LEU A 158 9.14 16.66 9.96
N LEU A 159 9.70 15.92 10.93
CA LEU A 159 10.38 16.51 12.10
C LEU A 159 11.65 17.27 11.73
N GLN A 160 12.41 16.80 10.73
CA GLN A 160 13.61 17.46 10.24
C GLN A 160 13.30 18.82 9.59
N ASN A 161 12.14 18.92 8.92
CA ASN A 161 11.76 20.07 8.10
C ASN A 161 10.75 21.02 8.77
N SER A 162 10.14 20.64 9.89
CA SER A 162 9.25 21.51 10.68
C SER A 162 10.03 22.23 11.79
N ALA A 163 10.27 23.54 11.66
CA ALA A 163 11.02 24.29 12.68
C ALA A 163 10.21 24.53 13.97
N GLY A 164 8.88 24.54 13.87
CA GLY A 164 7.95 24.78 14.99
C GLY A 164 7.47 23.54 15.75
N GLY A 165 7.85 22.35 15.28
CA GLY A 165 7.45 21.06 15.87
C GLY A 165 6.12 20.51 15.33
N CYS A 166 6.11 19.18 15.17
CA CYS A 166 4.92 18.32 15.15
C CYS A 166 4.87 17.60 16.52
#